data_AF-A0A7C1AQ02-F1
#
_entry.id   AF-A0A7C1AQ02-F1
#
_cell.length_a   1.000
_cell.length_b   1.000
_cell.length_c   1.000
_cell.angle_alpha   90.00
_cell.angle_beta   90.00
_cell.angle_gamma   90.00
#
_symmetry.space_group_name_H-M   'P 1'
#
loop_
_entity.id
_entity.type
_entity.pdbx_description
1 polymer ?
#
loop_
_entity_poly.entity_id
_entity_poly.type
_entity_poly.pdbx_seq_one_letter_code
_entity_poly.pdbx_strand_id
1 'polypeptide(L)'
;EGEQKAKVTADPWIIVSDGKKANLFVGKRHTVVLETGRATSRIESIDVGVSLEIIPRIVNDGEIELTLSPKISHFVGERSGLFSVKRSDLSTTIYVKDGQTIMISGITVKEESDSYQGIPILGQIPLLRYLFGGKTKSGGERELMIFITTEIL
;
A
#
# COMPACT_ATOMS: atom_id res chain seq x y z
N GLU A 1 -21.81 15.74 3.98
CA GLU A 1 -20.47 15.20 3.66
C GLU A 1 -20.63 13.99 2.77
N GLY A 2 -19.81 13.85 1.72
CA GLY A 2 -19.75 12.64 0.91
C GLY A 2 -18.63 11.75 1.44
N GLU A 3 -18.96 10.58 1.97
CA GLU A 3 -17.98 9.60 2.40
C GLU A 3 -17.46 8.86 1.15
N GLN A 4 -16.20 9.07 0.78
CA GLN A 4 -15.58 8.38 -0.34
C GLN A 4 -14.80 7.17 0.18
N LYS A 5 -15.33 5.97 -0.07
CA LYS A 5 -14.67 4.69 0.27
C LYS A 5 -14.04 4.10 -0.98
N ALA A 6 -12.74 3.86 -0.93
CA ALA A 6 -12.01 3.14 -1.97
C ALA A 6 -11.41 1.87 -1.35
N LYS A 7 -11.73 0.71 -1.92
CA LYS A 7 -11.16 -0.59 -1.54
C LYS A 7 -10.30 -1.11 -2.70
N VAL A 8 -9.05 -1.44 -2.42
CA VAL A 8 -8.15 -2.08 -3.37
C VAL A 8 -7.81 -3.46 -2.82
N THR A 9 -8.07 -4.50 -3.61
CA THR A 9 -7.76 -5.89 -3.26
C THR A 9 -6.89 -6.48 -4.35
N ALA A 10 -5.84 -7.19 -3.95
CA ALA A 10 -4.94 -7.90 -4.84
C ALA A 10 -4.71 -9.30 -4.26
N ASP A 11 -5.08 -10.32 -5.03
CA ASP A 11 -5.04 -11.72 -4.62
C ASP A 11 -4.10 -12.54 -5.55
N PRO A 12 -2.79 -12.25 -5.54
CA PRO A 12 -1.84 -13.02 -6.33
C PRO A 12 -1.66 -14.44 -5.74
N TRP A 13 -1.47 -15.42 -6.62
CA TRP A 13 -1.13 -16.79 -6.24
C TRP A 13 0.07 -17.30 -7.06
N ILE A 14 0.82 -18.24 -6.49
CA ILE A 14 1.97 -18.87 -7.13
C ILE A 14 2.14 -20.31 -6.64
N ILE A 15 2.48 -21.22 -7.54
CA ILE A 15 2.85 -22.60 -7.21
C ILE A 15 4.37 -22.69 -7.18
N VAL A 16 4.91 -23.30 -6.12
CA VAL A 16 6.35 -23.35 -5.87
C VAL A 16 6.70 -24.73 -5.34
N SER A 17 7.81 -25.29 -5.82
CA SER A 17 8.33 -26.56 -5.29
C SER A 17 8.93 -26.39 -3.90
N ASP A 18 8.88 -27.44 -3.10
CA ASP A 18 9.49 -27.50 -1.77
C ASP A 18 10.97 -27.07 -1.79
N GLY A 19 11.32 -26.13 -0.89
CA GLY A 19 12.66 -25.57 -0.75
C GLY A 19 13.13 -24.70 -1.91
N LYS A 20 12.29 -24.38 -2.90
CA LYS A 20 12.65 -23.52 -4.04
C LYS A 20 12.16 -22.11 -3.85
N LYS A 21 13.01 -21.15 -4.25
CA LYS A 21 12.62 -19.75 -4.29
C LYS A 21 11.76 -19.47 -5.52
N ALA A 22 10.69 -18.72 -5.33
CA ALA A 22 9.91 -18.17 -6.42
C ALA A 22 9.68 -16.67 -6.24
N ASN A 23 9.54 -15.98 -7.36
CA ASN A 23 9.29 -14.56 -7.44
C ASN A 23 8.11 -14.30 -8.37
N LEU A 24 7.15 -13.53 -7.88
CA LEU A 24 6.01 -13.04 -8.63
C LEU A 24 6.04 -11.51 -8.66
N PHE A 25 5.74 -10.94 -9.82
CA PHE A 25 5.46 -9.51 -9.97
C PHE A 25 4.20 -9.32 -10.81
N VAL A 26 3.24 -8.59 -10.27
CA VAL A 26 2.00 -8.20 -10.93
C VAL A 26 1.88 -6.69 -10.81
N GLY A 27 2.08 -5.97 -11.91
CA GLY A 27 2.10 -4.53 -11.85
C GLY A 27 2.28 -3.87 -13.20
N LYS A 28 2.56 -2.57 -13.14
CA LYS A 28 2.86 -1.73 -14.29
C LYS A 28 4.28 -1.19 -14.16
N ARG A 29 4.99 -1.17 -15.28
CA ARG A 29 6.27 -0.47 -15.42
C ARG A 29 6.01 0.87 -16.07
N HIS A 30 6.45 1.96 -15.44
CA HIS A 30 6.51 3.28 -16.07
C HIS A 30 7.94 3.63 -16.37
N THR A 31 8.20 4.11 -17.58
CA THR A 31 9.53 4.49 -18.02
C THR A 31 9.59 6.00 -18.18
N VAL A 32 10.56 6.64 -17.52
CA VAL A 32 10.82 8.08 -17.56
C VAL A 32 12.15 8.29 -18.27
N VAL A 33 12.17 9.21 -19.24
CA VAL A 33 13.40 9.62 -19.91
C VAL A 33 13.92 10.86 -19.19
N LEU A 34 15.07 10.72 -18.52
CA LEU A 34 15.78 11.82 -17.89
C LEU A 34 16.83 12.35 -18.87
N GLU A 35 16.60 13.54 -19.43
CA GLU A 35 17.63 14.22 -20.22
C GLU A 35 18.67 14.83 -19.29
N THR A 36 19.90 14.31 -19.34
CA THR A 36 21.01 14.80 -18.51
C THR A 36 21.94 15.61 -19.42
N GLY A 37 21.57 16.85 -19.75
CA GLY A 37 22.40 17.77 -20.54
C GLY A 37 22.78 17.26 -21.95
N ARG A 38 23.68 18.02 -22.61
CA ARG A 38 23.86 18.13 -24.08
C ARG A 38 24.13 16.87 -24.92
N ALA A 39 24.13 15.65 -24.38
CA ALA A 39 24.29 14.44 -25.20
C ALA A 39 23.83 13.11 -24.58
N THR A 40 23.32 13.05 -23.33
CA THR A 40 22.98 11.76 -22.71
C THR A 40 21.60 11.77 -22.08
N SER A 41 20.70 10.97 -22.66
CA SER A 41 19.39 10.65 -22.07
C SER A 41 19.52 9.34 -21.29
N ARG A 42 19.14 9.35 -20.01
CA ARG A 42 19.07 8.16 -19.14
C ARG A 42 17.63 7.71 -19.02
N ILE A 43 17.37 6.45 -19.34
CA ILE A 43 16.05 5.85 -19.19
C ILE A 43 15.97 5.25 -17.78
N GLU A 44 15.02 5.70 -16.96
CA GLU A 44 14.72 5.09 -15.66
C GLU A 44 13.32 4.47 -15.68
N SER A 45 13.19 3.29 -15.08
CA SER A 45 11.91 2.58 -15.00
C SER A 45 11.49 2.40 -13.55
N ILE A 46 10.22 2.72 -13.28
CA ILE A 46 9.59 2.62 -11.98
C ILE A 46 8.52 1.54 -12.07
N ASP A 47 8.71 0.46 -11.32
CA ASP A 47 7.77 -0.65 -11.21
C ASP A 47 6.79 -0.42 -10.05
N VAL A 48 5.51 -0.46 -10.34
CA VAL A 48 4.43 -0.24 -9.38
C VAL A 48 3.42 -1.38 -9.44
N GLY A 49 3.19 -2.03 -8.31
CA GLY A 49 2.28 -3.18 -8.23
C GLY A 49 2.57 -4.05 -7.02
N VAL A 50 2.27 -5.34 -7.13
CA VAL A 50 2.52 -6.33 -6.09
C VAL A 50 3.69 -7.21 -6.51
N SER A 51 4.70 -7.32 -5.66
CA SER A 51 5.79 -8.28 -5.78
C SER A 51 5.75 -9.22 -4.59
N LEU A 52 5.93 -10.51 -4.83
CA LEU A 52 6.01 -11.53 -3.80
C LEU A 52 7.24 -12.40 -4.07
N GLU A 53 8.21 -12.36 -3.15
CA GLU A 53 9.26 -13.37 -3.06
C GLU A 53 8.86 -14.37 -1.97
N ILE A 54 8.94 -15.66 -2.27
CA ILE A 54 8.54 -16.74 -1.37
C ILE A 54 9.49 -17.94 -1.47
N ILE A 55 9.74 -18.58 -0.33
CA ILE A 55 10.46 -19.84 -0.20
C ILE A 55 9.65 -20.71 0.77
N PRO A 56 8.89 -21.70 0.26
CA PRO A 56 8.21 -22.66 1.11
C PRO A 56 9.15 -23.80 1.50
N ARG A 57 8.91 -24.37 2.67
CA ARG A 57 9.52 -25.62 3.11
C ARG A 57 8.51 -26.46 3.86
N ILE A 58 8.28 -27.68 3.38
CA ILE A 58 7.41 -28.64 4.06
C ILE A 58 8.17 -29.20 5.27
N VAL A 59 7.54 -29.13 6.44
CA VAL A 59 8.05 -29.63 7.71
C VAL A 59 7.24 -30.87 8.12
N ASN A 60 7.52 -31.45 9.29
CA ASN A 60 6.78 -32.60 9.80
C ASN A 60 5.31 -32.21 10.09
N ASP A 61 4.41 -33.19 10.03
CA ASP A 61 2.98 -33.05 10.35
C ASP A 61 2.17 -32.07 9.46
N GLY A 62 2.61 -31.83 8.22
CA GLY A 62 1.87 -30.99 7.27
C GLY A 62 1.91 -29.50 7.59
N GLU A 63 2.86 -29.07 8.44
CA GLU A 63 3.22 -27.66 8.59
C GLU A 63 4.16 -27.22 7.47
N ILE A 64 3.99 -25.97 7.07
CA ILE A 64 4.74 -25.31 6.00
C ILE A 64 5.42 -24.10 6.62
N GLU A 65 6.75 -24.12 6.61
CA GLU A 65 7.58 -22.95 6.88
C GLU A 65 7.59 -22.09 5.61
N LEU A 66 7.11 -20.85 5.71
CA LEU A 66 7.14 -19.90 4.60
C LEU A 66 8.04 -18.73 4.95
N THR A 67 9.09 -18.54 4.18
CA THR A 67 9.81 -17.27 4.14
C THR A 67 9.21 -16.42 3.03
N LEU A 68 8.71 -15.23 3.35
CA LEU A 68 8.01 -14.37 2.40
C LEU A 68 8.41 -12.90 2.53
N SER A 69 8.43 -12.22 1.38
CA SER A 69 8.76 -10.81 1.27
C SER A 69 7.83 -10.07 0.30
N PRO A 70 6.55 -9.85 0.66
CA PRO A 70 5.62 -9.11 -0.18
C PRO A 70 5.94 -7.61 -0.18
N LYS A 71 5.82 -7.01 -1.36
CA LYS A 71 5.99 -5.58 -1.60
C LYS A 71 4.79 -5.08 -2.39
N ILE A 72 4.09 -4.09 -1.87
CA ILE A 72 2.91 -3.51 -2.49
C ILE A 72 3.20 -2.05 -2.76
N SER A 73 3.05 -1.61 -4.00
CA SER A 73 3.23 -0.22 -4.40
C SER A 73 2.10 0.28 -5.30
N HIS A 74 1.77 1.56 -5.15
CA HIS A 74 0.81 2.27 -6.01
C HIS A 74 1.24 3.72 -6.22
N PHE A 75 0.84 4.30 -7.36
CA PHE A 75 1.03 5.72 -7.62
C PHE A 75 0.08 6.55 -6.74
N VAL A 76 0.62 7.57 -6.09
CA VAL A 76 -0.16 8.51 -5.25
C VAL A 76 -0.52 9.78 -6.03
N GLY A 77 0.26 10.10 -7.07
CA GLY A 77 0.03 11.23 -7.93
C GLY A 77 1.29 11.62 -8.69
N GLU A 78 1.10 12.49 -9.68
CA GLU A 78 2.16 13.12 -10.46
C GLU A 78 2.12 14.62 -10.18
N ARG A 79 3.27 15.20 -9.84
CA ARG A 79 3.42 16.66 -9.72
C ARG A 79 4.63 17.10 -10.54
N SER A 80 4.38 17.91 -11.56
CA SER A 80 5.42 18.48 -12.42
C SER A 80 6.37 17.43 -13.03
N GLY A 81 5.83 16.30 -13.50
CA GLY A 81 6.62 15.20 -14.08
C GLY A 81 7.34 14.30 -13.07
N LEU A 82 7.15 14.54 -11.77
CA LEU A 82 7.66 13.67 -10.70
C LEU A 82 6.54 12.77 -10.17
N PHE A 83 6.74 11.46 -10.30
CA PHE A 83 5.83 10.45 -9.79
C PHE A 83 6.11 10.17 -8.32
N SER A 84 5.08 10.24 -7.48
CA SER A 84 5.15 9.78 -6.10
C SER A 84 4.59 8.37 -6.00
N VAL A 85 5.42 7.43 -5.53
CA VAL A 85 5.03 6.04 -5.30
C VAL A 85 4.98 5.78 -3.81
N LYS A 86 3.85 5.24 -3.33
CA LYS A 86 3.77 4.70 -1.97
C LYS A 86 4.09 3.22 -2.02
N ARG A 87 4.90 2.76 -1.06
CA ARG A 87 5.33 1.37 -0.95
C ARG A 87 5.13 0.86 0.46
N SER A 88 4.68 -0.38 0.57
CA SER A 88 4.58 -1.16 1.80
C SER A 88 5.37 -2.45 1.59
N ASP A 89 6.37 -2.67 2.43
CA ASP A 89 7.22 -3.86 2.38
C ASP A 89 7.12 -4.62 3.69
N LEU A 90 7.12 -5.94 3.58
CA LEU A 90 7.19 -6.86 4.70
C LEU A 90 8.21 -7.94 4.36
N SER A 91 8.93 -8.44 5.36
CA SER A 91 9.78 -9.61 5.26
C SER A 91 9.63 -10.41 6.56
N THR A 92 9.21 -11.67 6.46
CA THR A 92 9.00 -12.51 7.64
C THR A 92 9.10 -13.99 7.29
N THR A 93 9.23 -14.81 8.33
CA THR A 93 9.11 -16.26 8.26
C THR A 93 7.99 -16.69 9.20
N ILE A 94 7.06 -17.50 8.68
CA ILE A 94 5.87 -17.98 9.41
C ILE A 94 5.78 -19.50 9.29
N TYR A 95 5.09 -20.12 10.25
CA TYR A 95 4.64 -21.50 10.15
C TYR A 95 3.13 -21.50 9.96
N VAL A 96 2.66 -22.24 8.97
CA VAL A 96 1.23 -22.34 8.64
C VAL A 96 0.90 -23.79 8.27
N LYS A 97 -0.31 -24.25 8.61
CA LYS A 97 -0.76 -25.58 8.22
C LYS A 97 -1.31 -25.59 6.80
N ASP A 98 -1.28 -26.76 6.17
CA ASP A 98 -1.97 -26.97 4.91
C ASP A 98 -3.45 -26.55 4.98
N GLY A 99 -3.92 -25.82 3.96
CA GLY A 99 -5.26 -25.24 3.87
C GLY A 99 -5.56 -24.07 4.82
N GLN A 100 -4.63 -23.69 5.71
CA GLN A 100 -4.87 -22.62 6.68
C GLN A 100 -4.59 -21.23 6.08
N THR A 101 -5.44 -20.27 6.44
CA THR A 101 -5.22 -18.85 6.16
C THR A 101 -4.75 -18.14 7.43
N ILE A 102 -3.67 -17.37 7.34
CA ILE A 102 -3.16 -16.56 8.45
C ILE A 102 -3.06 -15.09 8.06
N MET A 103 -3.30 -14.21 9.04
CA MET A 103 -3.03 -12.77 8.90
C MET A 103 -1.63 -12.47 9.41
N ILE A 104 -0.79 -11.87 8.56
CA ILE A 104 0.63 -11.65 8.85
C ILE A 104 0.89 -10.19 9.24
N SER A 105 0.09 -9.26 8.71
CA SER A 105 0.25 -7.84 9.00
C SER A 105 -1.09 -7.12 8.95
N GLY A 106 -1.27 -6.19 9.90
CA GLY A 106 -2.38 -5.25 9.98
C GLY A 106 -1.85 -3.86 10.32
N ILE A 107 -2.13 -2.86 9.49
CA ILE A 107 -1.78 -1.45 9.75
C ILE A 107 -3.04 -0.60 9.56
N THR A 108 -3.41 0.16 10.58
CA THR A 108 -4.47 1.17 10.50
C THR A 108 -3.86 2.56 10.71
N VAL A 109 -4.06 3.45 9.74
CA VAL A 109 -3.62 4.84 9.78
C VAL A 109 -4.84 5.74 9.77
N LYS A 110 -4.99 6.55 10.81
CA LYS A 110 -6.06 7.55 10.93
C LYS A 110 -5.48 8.95 10.83
N GLU A 111 -6.03 9.76 9.94
CA GLU A 111 -5.70 11.17 9.74
C GLU A 111 -6.94 12.00 10.08
N GLU A 112 -6.81 12.92 11.04
CA GLU A 112 -7.87 13.89 11.38
C GLU A 112 -7.31 15.31 11.20
N SER A 113 -8.05 16.15 10.49
CA SER A 113 -7.71 17.53 10.22
C SER A 113 -8.92 18.44 10.49
N ASP A 114 -8.75 19.35 11.44
CA ASP A 114 -9.72 20.39 11.75
C ASP A 114 -9.20 21.72 11.18
N SER A 115 -9.89 22.28 10.20
CA SER A 115 -9.60 23.60 9.63
C SER A 115 -10.72 24.59 9.97
N TYR A 116 -10.35 25.79 10.41
CA TYR A 116 -11.30 26.87 10.67
C TYR A 116 -11.04 28.01 9.69
N GLN A 117 -12.09 28.42 8.98
CA GLN A 117 -12.03 29.57 8.08
C GLN A 117 -13.11 30.57 8.48
N GLY A 118 -12.70 31.79 8.84
CA GLY A 118 -13.63 32.84 9.24
C GLY A 118 -12.98 34.22 9.24
N ILE A 119 -13.82 35.26 9.24
CA ILE A 119 -13.36 36.66 9.30
C ILE A 119 -12.88 36.96 10.74
N PRO A 120 -11.64 37.44 10.96
CA PRO A 120 -11.05 37.57 12.30
C PRO A 120 -11.88 38.36 13.32
N ILE A 121 -12.62 39.39 12.89
CA ILE A 121 -13.40 40.28 13.77
C ILE A 121 -14.84 39.76 13.98
N LEU A 122 -15.49 39.26 12.93
CA LEU A 122 -16.89 38.83 12.98
C LEU A 122 -17.05 37.38 13.45
N GLY A 123 -16.03 36.54 13.28
CA GLY A 123 -16.02 35.14 13.69
C GLY A 123 -15.93 34.90 15.20
N GLN A 124 -15.58 35.93 15.99
CA GLN A 124 -15.51 35.85 17.46
C GLN A 124 -16.84 36.22 18.15
N ILE A 125 -17.80 36.83 17.42
CA ILE A 125 -19.10 37.22 17.98
C ILE A 125 -20.00 35.97 18.08
N PRO A 126 -20.48 35.57 19.27
CA PRO A 126 -21.19 34.30 19.48
C PRO A 126 -22.41 34.09 18.57
N LEU A 127 -23.09 35.18 18.20
CA LEU A 127 -24.30 35.15 17.37
C LEU A 127 -24.00 35.16 15.86
N LEU A 128 -22.90 35.82 15.44
CA LEU A 128 -22.52 35.97 14.03
C LEU A 128 -21.51 34.92 13.56
N ARG A 129 -20.89 34.19 14.49
CA ARG A 129 -19.92 33.10 14.22
C ARG A 129 -20.42 32.08 13.21
N TYR A 130 -21.70 31.72 13.25
CA TYR A 130 -22.27 30.71 12.34
C TYR A 130 -22.53 31.24 10.91
N LEU A 131 -22.55 32.57 10.73
CA LEU A 131 -22.75 33.21 9.42
C LEU A 131 -21.43 33.65 8.76
N PHE A 132 -20.36 33.86 9.56
CA PHE A 132 -19.06 34.39 9.11
C PHE A 132 -17.85 33.51 9.45
N GLY A 133 -18.08 32.29 9.93
CA GLY A 133 -17.05 31.30 10.24
C GLY A 133 -17.54 29.88 9.93
N GLY A 134 -16.69 29.09 9.29
CA GLY A 134 -16.92 27.69 8.96
C GLY A 134 -15.82 26.81 9.52
N LYS A 135 -16.20 25.72 10.20
CA LYS A 135 -15.29 24.64 10.56
C LYS A 135 -15.39 23.56 9.50
N THR A 136 -14.29 23.26 8.83
CA THR A 136 -14.18 22.09 7.95
C THR A 136 -13.45 21.01 8.71
N LYS A 137 -14.11 19.87 8.90
CA LYS A 137 -13.45 18.65 9.36
C LYS A 137 -13.12 17.80 8.14
N SER A 138 -11.91 17.28 8.09
CA SER A 138 -11.46 16.32 7.09
C SER A 138 -10.85 15.14 7.83
N GLY A 139 -11.39 13.94 7.61
CA GLY A 139 -10.87 12.70 8.17
C GLY A 139 -10.51 11.72 7.07
N GLY A 140 -9.50 10.89 7.30
CA GLY A 140 -9.13 9.77 6.44
C GLY A 140 -8.70 8.58 7.27
N GLU A 141 -9.19 7.40 6.94
CA GLU A 141 -8.76 6.14 7.55
C GLU A 141 -8.23 5.21 6.46
N ARG A 142 -7.10 4.56 6.72
CA ARG A 142 -6.45 3.63 5.80
C ARG A 142 -6.09 2.37 6.53
N GLU A 143 -6.55 1.24 6.01
CA GLU A 143 -6.27 -0.08 6.54
C GLU A 143 -5.49 -0.90 5.52
N LEU A 144 -4.43 -1.58 5.96
CA LEU A 144 -3.69 -2.58 5.20
C LEU A 144 -3.75 -3.89 5.98
N MET A 145 -4.27 -4.93 5.35
CA MET A 145 -4.28 -6.29 5.88
C MET A 145 -3.62 -7.22 4.87
N ILE A 146 -2.73 -8.09 5.34
CA ILE A 146 -2.05 -9.09 4.50
C ILE A 146 -2.41 -10.47 5.02
N PHE A 147 -3.07 -11.25 4.16
CA PHE A 147 -3.46 -12.63 4.40
C PHE A 147 -2.65 -13.55 3.50
N ILE A 148 -2.31 -14.73 3.99
CA ILE A 148 -1.70 -15.79 3.21
C ILE A 148 -2.44 -17.09 3.48
N THR A 149 -2.73 -17.80 2.39
CA THR A 149 -3.31 -19.14 2.39
C THR A 149 -2.34 -20.05 1.65
N THR A 150 -2.11 -21.25 2.19
CA THR A 150 -1.27 -22.26 1.56
C THR A 150 -2.02 -23.55 1.33
N GLU A 151 -1.65 -24.24 0.25
CA GLU A 151 -2.16 -25.55 -0.13
C GLU A 151 -0.99 -26.40 -0.66
N ILE A 152 -0.87 -27.63 -0.17
CA ILE A 152 0.04 -28.65 -0.69
C ILE A 152 -0.67 -29.38 -1.84
N LEU A 153 -0.04 -29.41 -3.01
CA LEU A 153 -0.56 -30.10 -4.21
C LEU A 153 -0.11 -31.56 -4.31
#